data_AF-A0A2G6J6W1-F1
#
_entry.id   AF-A0A2G6J6W1-F1
#
_cell.length_a   1.000
_cell.length_b   1.000
_cell.length_c   1.000
_cell.angle_alpha   90.00
_cell.angle_beta   90.00
_cell.angle_gamma   90.00
#
_symmetry.space_group_name_H-M   'P 1'
#
loop_
_entity.id
_entity.type
_entity.pdbx_description
1 polymer ?
#
loop_
_entity_poly.entity_id
_entity_poly.type
_entity_poly.pdbx_seq_one_letter_code
_entity_poly.pdbx_strand_id
1 'polypeptide(L)'
;MRPTTSLSRARAAALGAAGALALVTGAALGSGCAADIDIENARPRVTWVAVEPSASPTSEPARVTVWVADLEGDSVDLAAEWVDDAGVAQPLAQRAGSYGLIGLTTRDALFSDDGQPHLVLWDVSAVPSGAPVVLRFRPDDRPLDVDADGRGPQVQSPPFDIDAGLPQAVALVPTGG
;
A
#
# COMPACT_ATOMS: atom_id res chain seq x y z
N MET A 1 40.68 -18.48 -35.37
CA MET A 1 40.28 -17.08 -35.14
C MET A 1 40.96 -16.59 -33.86
N ARG A 2 41.66 -15.46 -33.94
CA ARG A 2 42.48 -14.82 -32.89
C ARG A 2 41.61 -13.80 -32.10
N PRO A 3 42.12 -13.09 -31.07
CA PRO A 3 42.82 -13.50 -29.84
C PRO A 3 42.18 -12.87 -28.55
N THR A 4 42.51 -13.42 -27.38
CA THR A 4 42.37 -12.76 -26.06
C THR A 4 43.22 -11.49 -26.00
N THR A 5 42.66 -10.40 -25.45
CA THR A 5 43.43 -9.20 -25.08
C THR A 5 43.12 -8.81 -23.63
N SER A 6 44.06 -9.12 -22.74
CA SER A 6 44.27 -8.43 -21.47
C SER A 6 45.24 -7.28 -21.74
N LEU A 7 45.03 -6.10 -21.14
CA LEU A 7 46.13 -5.28 -20.62
C LEU A 7 45.62 -4.07 -19.82
N SER A 8 46.05 -4.05 -18.57
CA SER A 8 46.04 -2.99 -17.57
C SER A 8 46.80 -1.74 -18.03
N ARG A 9 46.38 -0.54 -17.60
CA ARG A 9 47.29 0.59 -17.31
C ARG A 9 46.80 1.41 -16.12
N ALA A 10 47.54 1.30 -15.02
CA ALA A 10 47.72 2.35 -14.03
C ALA A 10 49.13 2.96 -14.22
N ARG A 11 49.27 4.26 -13.91
CA ARG A 11 50.48 5.12 -13.71
C ARG A 11 50.24 6.47 -14.42
N ALA A 12 50.62 7.63 -13.89
CA ALA A 12 51.33 8.00 -12.66
C ALA A 12 51.27 9.53 -12.47
N ALA A 13 51.50 9.96 -11.21
CA ALA A 13 52.36 11.09 -10.77
C ALA A 13 52.07 12.52 -11.29
N ALA A 14 52.41 13.62 -10.62
CA ALA A 14 52.80 14.02 -9.27
C ALA A 14 53.09 15.55 -9.36
N LEU A 15 53.39 16.20 -8.23
CA LEU A 15 53.76 17.63 -8.03
C LEU A 15 52.55 18.59 -8.03
N GLY A 16 52.37 19.45 -7.03
CA GLY A 16 53.31 20.00 -6.07
C GLY A 16 53.31 21.51 -6.22
N ALA A 17 52.53 22.22 -5.41
CA ALA A 17 52.70 23.65 -5.19
C ALA A 17 52.31 23.96 -3.75
N ALA A 18 53.31 24.22 -2.92
CA ALA A 18 53.17 24.81 -1.60
C ALA A 18 52.77 26.29 -1.78
N GLY A 19 51.68 26.69 -1.14
CA GLY A 19 51.27 28.07 -0.96
C GLY A 19 50.77 28.24 0.46
N ALA A 20 51.52 28.97 1.28
CA ALA A 20 51.20 29.27 2.67
C ALA A 20 50.19 30.42 2.79
N LEU A 21 49.60 30.52 3.98
CA LEU A 21 48.83 31.63 4.57
C LEU A 21 47.38 31.85 4.09
N ALA A 22 46.42 31.49 4.94
CA ALA A 22 45.84 32.45 5.89
C ALA A 22 44.97 31.70 6.91
N LEU A 23 45.31 31.82 8.20
CA LEU A 23 44.36 31.54 9.27
C LEU A 23 43.22 32.56 9.17
N VAL A 24 42.05 32.13 8.73
CA VAL A 24 40.80 32.82 9.07
C VAL A 24 40.40 32.32 10.45
N THR A 25 40.78 33.11 11.44
CA THR A 25 40.23 33.09 12.79
C THR A 25 38.73 33.38 12.75
N GLY A 26 37.93 32.45 13.27
CA GLY A 26 36.64 32.74 13.88
C GLY A 26 35.52 33.20 12.96
N ALA A 27 34.95 32.29 12.15
CA ALA A 27 33.50 32.26 12.06
C ALA A 27 33.03 31.36 13.19
N ALA A 28 32.39 31.95 14.21
CA ALA A 28 31.56 31.18 15.11
C ALA A 28 30.56 30.44 14.22
N LEU A 29 30.78 29.14 14.02
CA LEU A 29 29.70 28.25 13.62
C LEU A 29 28.73 28.35 14.78
N GLY A 30 27.74 29.24 14.62
CA GLY A 30 26.59 29.29 15.48
C GLY A 30 26.16 27.85 15.66
N SER A 31 26.00 27.46 16.92
CA SER A 31 25.43 26.21 17.37
C SER A 31 24.21 25.88 16.51
N GLY A 32 24.45 25.21 15.38
CA GLY A 32 23.41 24.68 14.53
C GLY A 32 22.76 23.65 15.41
N CYS A 33 21.51 23.91 15.79
CA CYS A 33 20.71 22.92 16.45
C CYS A 33 20.70 21.71 15.49
N ALA A 34 21.48 20.68 15.80
CA ALA A 34 21.36 19.39 15.16
C ALA A 34 20.01 18.87 15.65
N ALA A 35 18.96 19.18 14.90
CA ALA A 35 17.69 18.52 15.06
C ALA A 35 17.83 17.18 14.37
N ASP A 36 17.68 16.10 15.13
CA ASP A 36 17.52 14.78 14.56
C ASP A 36 16.22 14.79 13.73
N ILE A 37 16.32 14.29 12.49
CA ILE A 37 15.16 14.11 11.61
C ILE A 37 14.80 12.63 11.71
N ASP A 38 13.76 12.34 12.49
CA ASP A 38 13.16 11.01 12.50
C ASP A 38 12.27 10.87 11.26
N ILE A 39 12.64 9.91 10.39
CA ILE A 39 11.83 9.50 9.25
C ILE A 39 11.17 8.17 9.64
N GLU A 40 9.87 8.20 9.89
CA GLU A 40 9.06 7.01 10.16
C GLU A 40 8.41 6.51 8.85
N ASN A 41 8.27 5.19 8.73
CA ASN A 41 7.49 4.59 7.64
C ASN A 41 6.04 5.05 7.72
N ALA A 42 5.48 5.51 6.61
CA ALA A 42 4.05 5.77 6.56
C ALA A 42 3.29 4.44 6.68
N ARG A 43 2.14 4.47 7.36
CA ARG A 43 1.27 3.29 7.44
C ARG A 43 0.55 3.09 6.11
N PRO A 44 0.32 1.84 5.67
CA PRO A 44 -0.46 1.57 4.47
C PRO A 44 -1.90 2.05 4.66
N ARG A 45 -2.57 2.39 3.55
CA ARG A 45 -3.95 2.88 3.56
C ARG A 45 -4.80 2.19 2.50
N VAL A 46 -6.09 2.05 2.81
CA VAL A 46 -7.13 1.77 1.82
C VAL A 46 -8.01 2.99 1.70
N THR A 47 -8.13 3.52 0.48
CA THR A 47 -8.72 4.84 0.20
C THR A 47 -10.12 4.70 -0.38
N TRP A 48 -10.26 3.82 -1.36
CA TRP A 48 -11.46 3.67 -2.17
C TRP A 48 -11.88 2.22 -2.31
N VAL A 49 -13.18 2.00 -2.48
CA VAL A 49 -13.75 0.73 -2.92
C VAL A 49 -14.79 0.95 -4.02
N ALA A 50 -14.83 0.05 -4.99
CA ALA A 50 -15.93 -0.09 -5.93
C ALA A 50 -16.38 -1.55 -5.94
N VAL A 51 -17.68 -1.77 -6.09
CA VAL A 51 -18.27 -3.11 -6.18
C VAL A 51 -19.17 -3.13 -7.39
N GLU A 52 -18.87 -3.95 -8.39
CA GLU A 52 -19.74 -4.08 -9.55
C GLU A 52 -21.08 -4.72 -9.14
N PRO A 53 -22.22 -4.27 -9.70
CA PRO A 53 -23.52 -4.89 -9.47
C PRO A 53 -23.47 -6.39 -9.82
N SER A 54 -23.92 -7.25 -8.91
CA SER A 54 -24.03 -8.68 -9.20
C SER A 54 -25.40 -8.99 -9.79
N ALA A 55 -25.47 -9.37 -11.06
CA ALA A 55 -26.72 -9.78 -11.69
C ALA A 55 -27.24 -11.15 -11.20
N SER A 56 -26.38 -11.94 -10.53
CA SER A 56 -26.72 -13.26 -10.03
C SER A 56 -25.76 -13.66 -8.88
N PRO A 57 -25.99 -13.16 -7.66
CA PRO A 57 -25.08 -13.40 -6.52
C PRO A 57 -24.96 -14.88 -6.13
N THR A 58 -25.90 -15.74 -6.55
CA THR A 58 -25.81 -17.18 -6.29
C THR A 58 -24.93 -17.95 -7.28
N SER A 59 -24.51 -17.34 -8.40
CA SER A 59 -23.74 -18.02 -9.44
C SER A 59 -22.45 -17.30 -9.86
N GLU A 60 -22.41 -15.97 -9.75
CA GLU A 60 -21.29 -15.13 -10.17
C GLU A 60 -20.67 -14.42 -8.96
N PRO A 61 -19.33 -14.28 -8.90
CA PRO A 61 -18.71 -13.46 -7.86
C PRO A 61 -19.04 -11.99 -8.03
N ALA A 62 -19.10 -11.25 -6.92
CA ALA A 62 -19.00 -9.80 -6.98
C ALA A 62 -17.55 -9.40 -7.31
N ARG A 63 -17.39 -8.40 -8.17
CA ARG A 63 -16.08 -7.83 -8.55
C ARG A 63 -15.83 -6.60 -7.69
N VAL A 64 -14.93 -6.74 -6.72
CA VAL A 64 -14.56 -5.67 -5.79
C VAL A 64 -13.23 -5.09 -6.25
N THR A 65 -13.19 -3.80 -6.57
CA THR A 65 -11.92 -3.09 -6.78
C THR A 65 -11.60 -2.30 -5.52
N VAL A 66 -10.42 -2.53 -4.96
CA VAL A 66 -9.93 -1.85 -3.77
C VAL A 66 -8.65 -1.09 -4.11
N TRP A 67 -8.54 0.15 -3.65
CA TRP A 67 -7.34 0.96 -3.86
C TRP A 67 -6.50 0.98 -2.60
N VAL A 68 -5.25 0.53 -2.73
CA VAL A 68 -4.31 0.38 -1.62
C VAL A 68 -3.08 1.24 -1.91
N ALA A 69 -2.60 1.97 -0.91
CA ALA A 69 -1.40 2.78 -1.03
C ALA A 69 -0.46 2.55 0.13
N ASP A 70 0.83 2.58 -0.21
CA ASP A 70 1.97 2.54 0.70
C ASP A 70 3.03 3.48 0.08
N LEU A 71 3.55 4.44 0.86
CA LEU A 71 4.38 5.51 0.30
C LEU A 71 5.79 5.03 -0.02
N GLU A 72 6.17 3.89 0.52
CA GLU A 72 7.47 3.25 0.37
C GLU A 72 7.44 2.19 -0.74
N GLY A 73 6.25 1.83 -1.21
CA GLY A 73 6.05 0.91 -2.32
C GLY A 73 6.19 -0.55 -1.89
N ASP A 74 5.99 -0.83 -0.62
CA ASP A 74 5.98 -2.18 -0.09
C ASP A 74 4.65 -2.87 -0.40
N SER A 75 4.71 -4.20 -0.43
CA SER A 75 3.52 -5.01 -0.65
C SER A 75 2.66 -5.03 0.60
N VAL A 76 1.35 -4.88 0.44
CA VAL A 76 0.41 -4.77 1.55
C VAL A 76 -0.47 -6.01 1.63
N ASP A 77 -0.62 -6.55 2.83
CA ASP A 77 -1.63 -7.55 3.17
C ASP A 77 -2.91 -6.84 3.65
N LEU A 78 -4.06 -7.45 3.36
CA LEU A 78 -5.37 -6.89 3.65
C LEU A 78 -6.24 -7.91 4.37
N ALA A 79 -6.69 -7.57 5.58
CA ALA A 79 -7.82 -8.26 6.19
C ALA A 79 -9.11 -7.62 5.67
N ALA A 80 -10.03 -8.44 5.15
CA ALA A 80 -11.33 -7.98 4.65
C ALA A 80 -12.47 -8.84 5.20
N GLU A 81 -13.53 -8.17 5.63
CA GLU A 81 -14.77 -8.77 6.12
C GLU A 81 -15.98 -8.02 5.57
N TRP A 82 -17.12 -8.70 5.50
CA TRP A 82 -18.41 -8.07 5.27
C TRP A 82 -19.27 -8.19 6.52
N VAL A 83 -20.12 -7.20 6.75
CA VAL A 83 -21.01 -7.15 7.91
C VAL A 83 -22.44 -7.18 7.40
N ASP A 84 -23.23 -8.12 7.94
CA ASP A 84 -24.65 -8.24 7.63
C ASP A 84 -25.50 -7.18 8.37
N ASP A 85 -26.80 -7.20 8.09
CA ASP A 85 -27.78 -6.30 8.71
C ASP A 85 -27.93 -6.51 10.22
N ALA A 86 -27.57 -7.70 10.73
CA ALA A 86 -27.50 -8.02 12.14
C ALA A 86 -26.19 -7.54 12.82
N GLY A 87 -25.25 -6.97 12.06
CA GLY A 87 -23.97 -6.49 12.57
C GLY A 87 -22.92 -7.59 12.76
N VAL A 88 -23.17 -8.78 12.23
CA VAL A 88 -22.25 -9.92 12.32
C VAL A 88 -21.22 -9.83 11.21
N ALA A 89 -19.95 -9.80 11.59
CA ALA A 89 -18.83 -9.79 10.64
C ALA A 89 -18.52 -11.21 10.15
N GLN A 90 -18.36 -11.34 8.84
CA GLN A 90 -17.96 -12.57 8.17
C GLN A 90 -16.77 -12.32 7.24
N PRO A 91 -15.84 -13.27 7.11
CA PRO A 91 -14.71 -13.11 6.19
C PRO A 91 -15.17 -12.87 4.75
N LEU A 92 -14.43 -12.04 4.01
CA LEU A 92 -14.62 -11.89 2.58
C LEU A 92 -14.06 -13.15 1.87
N ALA A 93 -14.94 -14.11 1.60
CA ALA A 93 -14.60 -15.36 0.93
C ALA A 93 -14.19 -15.12 -0.53
N GLN A 94 -12.97 -15.48 -0.91
CA GLN A 94 -12.46 -15.22 -2.26
C GLN A 94 -12.69 -16.39 -3.22
N ARG A 95 -13.02 -16.11 -4.48
CA ARG A 95 -13.06 -17.12 -5.56
C ARG A 95 -11.73 -17.23 -6.28
N ALA A 96 -11.54 -18.38 -6.95
CA ALA A 96 -10.42 -18.60 -7.85
C ALA A 96 -10.37 -17.51 -8.94
N GLY A 97 -9.17 -17.02 -9.25
CA GLY A 97 -8.95 -15.90 -10.17
C GLY A 97 -8.94 -14.52 -9.51
N SER A 98 -9.22 -14.42 -8.20
CA SER A 98 -8.93 -13.21 -7.40
C SER A 98 -7.43 -12.92 -7.36
N TYR A 99 -7.03 -11.65 -7.31
CA TYR A 99 -5.63 -11.27 -7.02
C TYR A 99 -5.19 -11.65 -5.60
N GLY A 100 -6.13 -12.04 -4.73
CA GLY A 100 -5.84 -12.30 -3.33
C GLY A 100 -6.03 -11.04 -2.48
N LEU A 101 -5.67 -11.16 -1.21
CA LEU A 101 -5.60 -10.06 -0.26
C LEU A 101 -4.23 -10.00 0.41
N ILE A 102 -3.23 -10.69 -0.14
CA ILE A 102 -1.90 -10.85 0.45
C ILE A 102 -0.88 -10.42 -0.61
N GLY A 103 0.11 -9.62 -0.21
CA GLY A 103 1.18 -9.16 -1.08
C GLY A 103 0.72 -8.21 -2.19
N LEU A 104 -0.27 -7.35 -1.92
CA LEU A 104 -0.80 -6.39 -2.89
C LEU A 104 0.25 -5.32 -3.21
N THR A 105 0.69 -5.23 -4.46
CA THR A 105 1.74 -4.31 -4.88
C THR A 105 1.25 -2.87 -4.94
N THR A 106 2.07 -1.91 -4.51
CA THR A 106 1.73 -0.47 -4.49
C THR A 106 2.68 0.39 -5.33
N ARG A 107 3.77 -0.20 -5.84
CA ARG A 107 4.88 0.53 -6.52
C ARG A 107 4.47 1.31 -7.76
N ASP A 108 3.45 0.84 -8.49
CA ASP A 108 3.03 1.53 -9.71
C ASP A 108 2.26 2.83 -9.40
N ALA A 109 1.86 3.03 -8.15
CA ALA A 109 1.05 4.15 -7.68
C ALA A 109 1.65 4.84 -6.43
N LEU A 110 2.98 4.81 -6.27
CA LEU A 110 3.69 5.30 -5.07
C LEU A 110 3.39 6.76 -4.71
N PHE A 111 3.15 7.61 -5.73
CA PHE A 111 2.79 9.02 -5.57
C PHE A 111 1.32 9.31 -5.88
N SER A 112 0.49 8.28 -6.01
CA SER A 112 -0.95 8.44 -6.21
C SER A 112 -1.59 8.65 -4.85
N ASP A 113 -2.35 9.74 -4.71
CA ASP A 113 -3.18 9.96 -3.53
C ASP A 113 -4.21 8.83 -3.38
N ASP A 114 -4.71 8.33 -4.51
CA ASP A 114 -5.70 7.26 -4.58
C ASP A 114 -5.12 5.88 -4.31
N GLY A 115 -3.85 5.62 -4.61
CA GLY A 115 -3.24 4.28 -4.52
C GLY A 115 -3.42 3.39 -5.76
N GLN A 116 -2.99 2.14 -5.64
CA GLN A 116 -3.03 1.13 -6.71
C GLN A 116 -4.33 0.29 -6.62
N PRO A 117 -5.09 0.14 -7.72
CA PRO A 117 -6.29 -0.69 -7.72
C PRO A 117 -5.97 -2.19 -7.79
N HIS A 118 -6.69 -2.99 -7.00
CA HIS A 118 -6.65 -4.45 -7.01
C HIS A 118 -8.05 -5.03 -7.14
N LEU A 119 -8.20 -6.00 -8.04
CA LEU A 119 -9.47 -6.71 -8.26
C LEU A 119 -9.54 -7.96 -7.36
N VAL A 120 -10.55 -8.00 -6.50
CA VAL A 120 -10.90 -9.14 -5.67
C VAL A 120 -12.21 -9.74 -6.18
N LEU A 121 -12.20 -11.06 -6.41
CA LEU A 121 -13.42 -11.79 -6.76
C LEU A 121 -14.04 -12.36 -5.47
N TRP A 122 -15.15 -11.77 -5.04
CA TRP A 122 -15.83 -12.13 -3.80
C TRP A 122 -16.93 -13.16 -4.06
N ASP A 123 -16.89 -14.29 -3.35
CA ASP A 123 -17.98 -15.25 -3.25
C ASP A 123 -19.10 -14.69 -2.37
N VAL A 124 -20.21 -14.31 -3.02
CA VAL A 124 -21.38 -13.71 -2.38
C VAL A 124 -22.52 -14.72 -2.15
N SER A 125 -22.25 -16.02 -2.29
CA SER A 125 -23.27 -17.07 -2.09
C SER A 125 -23.87 -17.10 -0.68
N ALA A 126 -23.15 -16.57 0.31
CA ALA A 126 -23.61 -16.43 1.70
C ALA A 126 -24.31 -15.09 1.97
N VAL A 127 -24.33 -14.15 1.02
CA VAL A 127 -24.92 -12.82 1.18
C VAL A 127 -26.38 -12.88 0.72
N PRO A 128 -27.35 -12.55 1.59
CA PRO A 128 -28.74 -12.47 1.18
C PRO A 128 -28.93 -11.35 0.12
N SER A 129 -29.57 -11.67 -1.00
CA SER A 129 -29.99 -10.68 -1.99
C SER A 129 -30.93 -9.65 -1.35
N GLY A 130 -30.79 -8.38 -1.73
CA GLY A 130 -31.58 -7.30 -1.16
C GLY A 130 -31.11 -6.77 0.21
N ALA A 131 -30.16 -7.45 0.88
CA ALA A 131 -29.73 -7.07 2.22
C ALA A 131 -28.62 -6.01 2.18
N PRO A 132 -28.69 -4.97 3.03
CA PRO A 132 -27.61 -4.01 3.15
C PRO A 132 -26.39 -4.67 3.78
N VAL A 133 -25.23 -4.51 3.14
CA VAL A 133 -23.94 -5.00 3.63
C VAL A 133 -22.93 -3.86 3.73
N VAL A 134 -21.97 -4.01 4.65
CA VAL A 134 -20.81 -3.11 4.77
C VAL A 134 -19.54 -3.92 4.57
N LEU A 135 -18.63 -3.45 3.72
CA LEU A 135 -17.28 -4.00 3.62
C LEU A 135 -16.35 -3.28 4.59
N ARG A 136 -15.51 -4.03 5.30
CA ARG A 136 -14.48 -3.52 6.21
C ARG A 136 -13.12 -4.05 5.79
N PHE A 137 -12.12 -3.18 5.89
CA PHE A 137 -10.77 -3.43 5.43
C PHE A 137 -9.77 -2.96 6.48
N ARG A 138 -8.69 -3.73 6.69
CA ARG A 138 -7.56 -3.33 7.54
C ARG A 138 -6.24 -3.73 6.87
N PRO A 139 -5.47 -2.76 6.35
CA PRO A 139 -4.19 -3.04 5.72
C PRO A 139 -3.07 -3.29 6.75
N ASP A 140 -2.12 -4.13 6.39
CA ASP A 140 -0.97 -4.58 7.19
C ASP A 140 0.22 -4.73 6.22
N ASP A 141 1.28 -3.94 6.38
CA ASP A 141 2.46 -3.94 5.48
C ASP A 141 3.56 -4.92 5.93
N ARG A 142 3.32 -5.69 7.00
CA ARG A 142 4.38 -6.46 7.66
C ARG A 142 5.17 -7.28 6.63
N PRO A 143 6.48 -7.02 6.47
CA PRO A 143 7.38 -8.03 5.94
C PRO A 143 7.23 -9.28 6.82
N LEU A 144 7.52 -10.47 6.29
CA LEU A 144 7.57 -11.69 7.11
C LEU A 144 8.60 -11.62 8.27
N ASP A 145 9.36 -10.53 8.37
CA ASP A 145 10.28 -10.22 9.45
C ASP A 145 9.73 -9.15 10.41
N VAL A 146 9.98 -9.45 11.68
CA VAL A 146 9.53 -8.82 12.92
C VAL A 146 10.03 -7.36 13.03
N ASP A 147 9.13 -6.42 13.32
CA ASP A 147 9.37 -5.12 14.01
C ASP A 147 8.98 -3.81 13.28
N ALA A 148 8.08 -3.83 12.29
CA ALA A 148 7.39 -2.60 11.83
C ALA A 148 5.95 -2.52 12.37
N ASP A 149 5.58 -1.39 12.97
CA ASP A 149 4.22 -1.10 13.51
C ASP A 149 3.14 -0.89 12.42
N GLY A 150 3.34 -1.43 11.22
CA GLY A 150 2.68 -1.04 9.97
C GLY A 150 1.30 -1.65 9.72
N ARG A 151 0.42 -1.48 10.71
CA ARG A 151 -1.02 -1.60 10.49
C ARG A 151 -1.62 -0.23 10.22
N GLY A 152 -2.25 -0.12 9.05
CA GLY A 152 -3.07 1.04 8.74
C GLY A 152 -4.40 1.02 9.49
N PRO A 153 -5.11 2.16 9.48
CA PRO A 153 -6.42 2.26 10.12
C PRO A 153 -7.42 1.30 9.46
N GLN A 154 -8.32 0.75 10.27
CA GLN A 154 -9.47 0.04 9.75
C GLN A 154 -10.45 1.04 9.14
N VAL A 155 -10.97 0.70 7.97
CA VAL A 155 -11.90 1.54 7.22
C VAL A 155 -13.09 0.71 6.72
N GLN A 156 -14.20 1.37 6.43
CA GLN A 156 -15.43 0.71 5.97
C GLN A 156 -16.14 1.45 4.85
N SER A 157 -16.88 0.70 4.03
CA SER A 157 -17.75 1.26 3.00
C SER A 157 -19.02 1.87 3.62
N PRO A 158 -19.75 2.73 2.89
CA PRO A 158 -21.17 2.91 3.18
C PRO A 158 -21.92 1.58 3.03
N PRO A 159 -23.08 1.41 3.70
CA PRO A 159 -23.96 0.28 3.44
C PRO A 159 -24.43 0.26 1.98
N PHE A 160 -24.46 -0.91 1.36
CA PHE A 160 -24.95 -1.10 -0.01
C PHE A 160 -25.66 -2.44 -0.18
N ASP A 161 -26.47 -2.52 -1.22
CA ASP A 161 -27.13 -3.75 -1.65
C ASP A 161 -26.23 -4.48 -2.65
N ILE A 162 -26.03 -5.80 -2.48
CA ILE A 162 -25.09 -6.55 -3.33
C ILE A 162 -25.53 -6.62 -4.81
N ASP A 163 -26.83 -6.58 -5.08
CA ASP A 163 -27.39 -6.60 -6.42
C ASP A 163 -27.20 -5.23 -7.11
N ALA A 164 -27.22 -4.14 -6.33
CA ALA A 164 -26.94 -2.79 -6.84
C ALA A 164 -25.43 -2.45 -6.88
N GLY A 165 -24.64 -3.05 -5.98
CA GLY A 165 -23.23 -2.79 -5.80
C GLY A 165 -22.90 -1.35 -5.35
N LEU A 166 -21.65 -0.98 -5.58
CA LEU A 166 -21.08 0.36 -5.47
C LEU A 166 -20.41 0.69 -6.81
N PRO A 167 -21.19 1.03 -7.86
CA PRO A 167 -20.70 1.09 -9.24
C PRO A 167 -19.67 2.21 -9.50
N GLN A 168 -19.48 3.11 -8.53
CA GLN A 168 -18.45 4.14 -8.53
C GLN A 168 -17.55 3.94 -7.31
N ALA A 169 -16.27 4.28 -7.45
CA ALA A 169 -15.35 4.29 -6.32
C ALA A 169 -15.87 5.25 -5.24
N VAL A 170 -16.04 4.72 -4.03
CA VAL A 170 -16.47 5.48 -2.84
C VAL A 170 -15.36 5.51 -1.81
N ALA A 171 -15.20 6.67 -1.17
CA ALA A 171 -14.20 6.83 -0.11
C ALA A 171 -14.61 5.99 1.10
N LEU A 172 -13.64 5.31 1.69
CA LEU A 172 -13.87 4.53 2.90
C LEU A 172 -13.76 5.42 4.14
N VAL A 173 -14.58 5.13 5.14
CA VAL A 173 -14.64 5.89 6.39
C VAL A 173 -13.84 5.15 7.46
N PRO A 174 -12.93 5.81 8.20
CA PRO A 174 -12.25 5.20 9.34
C PRO A 174 -13.26 4.71 10.38
N THR A 175 -13.12 3.44 10.77
CA THR A 175 -13.83 2.92 11.93
C THR A 175 -12.98 3.27 13.15
N GLY A 176 -13.51 4.08 14.07
CA GLY A 176 -12.79 4.47 15.28
C GLY A 176 -12.20 3.25 15.98
N GLY A 177 -10.88 3.27 16.17
CA GLY A 177 -10.13 2.26 16.92
C GLY A 177 -10.09 2.57 18.41
#